data_AF-A0A161WDH9-F1
#
_entry.id   AF-A0A161WDH9-F1
#
_cell.length_a   1.000
_cell.length_b   1.000
_cell.length_c   1.000
_cell.angle_alpha   90.00
_cell.angle_beta   90.00
_cell.angle_gamma   90.00
#
_symmetry.space_group_name_H-M   'P 1'
#
loop_
_entity.id
_entity.type
_entity.pdbx_description
1 polymer ?
#
loop_
_entity_poly.entity_id
_entity_poly.type
_entity_poly.pdbx_seq_one_letter_code
_entity_poly.pdbx_strand_id
1 'polypeptide(L)'
;MGYVSIQPQRATASSSRPRRSRANARHNIDNTDGATFEHRLIEGNTEVMIKQPETRPISHEQLVAEVKGIYAGLVMVESKCIEVDNAQSSTKDTSPKLNNEQWQALIALHRTLLYEHHDFFQASQHPSAGPALRRLASKYAMPARMWRHGIHSFLELLRHRLPASLEHMLTFIHLAYSMMALLYETVPTFEDTWIECLGDLGRYR
;
A
#
# COMPACT_ATOMS: atom_id res chain seq x y z
N MET A 1 34.21 -4.23 43.04
CA MET A 1 33.07 -3.63 42.31
C MET A 1 33.57 -2.42 41.53
N GLY A 2 33.65 -2.51 40.21
CA GLY A 2 34.03 -1.41 39.33
C GLY A 2 33.12 -1.43 38.10
N TYR A 3 32.39 -0.34 37.88
CA TYR A 3 31.45 -0.17 36.78
C TYR A 3 32.19 0.17 35.48
N VAL A 4 31.88 -0.54 34.38
CA VAL A 4 32.29 -0.16 33.03
C VAL A 4 31.03 0.16 32.22
N SER A 5 30.94 1.42 31.81
CA SER A 5 29.91 1.99 30.93
C SER A 5 30.35 1.81 29.48
N ILE A 6 29.49 1.23 28.63
CA ILE A 6 29.75 1.05 27.19
C ILE A 6 28.63 1.74 26.40
N GLN A 7 28.98 2.85 25.73
CA GLN A 7 28.17 3.51 24.70
C GLN A 7 28.42 2.86 23.33
N PRO A 8 27.40 2.71 22.46
CA PRO A 8 27.62 2.37 21.06
C PRO A 8 27.76 3.60 20.15
N GLN A 9 28.80 3.56 19.32
CA GLN A 9 29.18 4.54 18.29
C GLN A 9 28.22 4.56 17.09
N ARG A 10 27.94 5.77 16.57
CA ARG A 10 27.24 6.04 15.31
C ARG A 10 28.12 5.68 14.11
N ALA A 11 27.61 4.87 13.18
CA ALA A 11 28.16 4.71 11.85
C ALA A 11 27.40 5.60 10.86
N THR A 12 28.12 6.47 10.15
CA THR A 12 27.63 7.35 9.08
C THR A 12 27.82 6.65 7.72
N ALA A 13 26.75 6.46 6.96
CA ALA A 13 26.83 5.97 5.58
C ALA A 13 26.32 7.05 4.61
N SER A 14 27.21 7.56 3.76
CA SER A 14 26.92 8.50 2.68
C SER A 14 26.35 7.78 1.45
N SER A 15 25.17 8.19 0.98
CA SER A 15 24.55 7.66 -0.23
C SER A 15 24.79 8.61 -1.43
N SER A 16 25.65 8.20 -2.35
CA SER A 16 25.93 8.87 -3.62
C SER A 16 24.88 8.51 -4.69
N ARG A 17 24.13 9.49 -5.21
CA ARG A 17 23.27 9.34 -6.42
C ARG A 17 24.01 9.85 -7.66
N PRO A 18 23.95 9.17 -8.83
CA PRO A 18 24.43 9.76 -10.07
C PRO A 18 23.37 10.64 -10.76
N ARG A 19 23.77 11.87 -11.07
CA ARG A 19 23.09 12.84 -11.96
C ARG A 19 23.24 12.40 -13.42
N ARG A 20 22.15 12.40 -14.20
CA ARG A 20 22.18 12.21 -15.65
C ARG A 20 22.29 13.59 -16.33
N SER A 21 23.41 13.83 -17.02
CA SER A 21 23.66 15.09 -17.75
C SER A 21 22.99 15.08 -19.12
N ARG A 22 22.53 16.26 -19.54
CA ARG A 22 21.88 16.56 -20.81
C ARG A 22 22.95 17.23 -21.69
N ALA A 23 23.33 16.62 -22.81
CA ALA A 23 24.26 17.22 -23.77
C ALA A 23 23.55 17.42 -25.11
N ASN A 24 23.39 18.70 -25.48
CA ASN A 24 23.05 19.16 -26.82
C ASN A 24 24.28 19.01 -27.73
N ALA A 25 24.09 18.50 -28.94
CA ALA A 25 25.01 18.70 -30.04
C ALA A 25 24.23 19.17 -31.27
N ARG A 26 24.46 20.44 -31.63
CA ARG A 26 24.11 21.04 -32.92
C ARG A 26 25.23 20.67 -33.91
N HIS A 27 24.89 20.32 -35.14
CA HIS A 27 25.74 20.55 -36.31
C HIS A 27 24.86 20.88 -37.52
N ASN A 28 25.17 22.01 -38.14
CA ASN A 28 24.69 22.50 -39.43
C ASN A 28 25.62 22.01 -40.55
N ILE A 29 25.11 22.01 -41.79
CA ILE A 29 25.71 22.27 -43.13
C ILE A 29 24.77 21.55 -44.13
N ASP A 30 23.86 22.19 -44.86
CA ASP A 30 23.92 23.14 -45.99
C ASP A 30 23.81 22.48 -47.40
N ASN A 31 22.80 22.97 -48.13
CA ASN A 31 22.53 23.07 -49.58
C ASN A 31 22.63 21.87 -50.56
N THR A 32 21.54 21.55 -51.29
CA THR A 32 21.26 21.99 -52.70
C THR A 32 20.03 21.29 -53.33
N ASP A 33 19.14 22.11 -53.88
CA ASP A 33 18.31 22.00 -55.11
C ASP A 33 17.40 20.80 -55.43
N GLY A 34 16.14 21.13 -55.76
CA GLY A 34 15.24 20.28 -56.54
C GLY A 34 13.76 20.48 -56.20
N ALA A 35 13.14 21.55 -56.71
CA ALA A 35 11.71 21.79 -56.57
C ALA A 35 10.89 20.89 -57.52
N THR A 36 9.96 20.11 -56.97
CA THR A 36 8.67 19.80 -57.61
C THR A 36 7.58 19.71 -56.56
N PHE A 37 6.54 20.52 -56.79
CA PHE A 37 5.30 20.61 -56.04
C PHE A 37 4.50 19.29 -56.16
N GLU A 38 3.99 18.74 -55.06
CA GLU A 38 2.54 18.52 -54.88
C GLU A 38 2.14 17.83 -53.57
N HIS A 39 1.08 18.40 -52.99
CA HIS A 39 0.03 17.78 -52.19
C HIS A 39 0.36 17.13 -50.82
N ARG A 40 0.33 18.00 -49.80
CA ARG A 40 0.02 17.67 -48.40
C ARG A 40 -1.30 16.90 -48.31
N LEU A 41 -1.25 15.62 -47.93
CA LEU A 41 -2.28 14.96 -47.14
C LEU A 41 -1.61 14.26 -45.96
N ILE A 42 -1.92 14.78 -44.78
CA ILE A 42 -1.60 14.23 -43.48
C ILE A 42 -2.63 13.13 -43.25
N GLU A 43 -2.25 11.85 -43.32
CA GLU A 43 -3.08 10.77 -42.80
C GLU A 43 -2.25 9.49 -42.63
N GLY A 44 -2.22 9.01 -41.39
CA GLY A 44 -1.47 7.82 -41.01
C GLY A 44 -0.82 7.97 -39.65
N ASN A 45 -1.62 8.32 -38.64
CA ASN A 45 -1.25 8.15 -37.23
C ASN A 45 -1.08 6.64 -37.00
N THR A 46 0.09 6.11 -37.35
CA THR A 46 0.46 4.74 -37.03
C THR A 46 0.66 4.74 -35.53
N GLU A 47 -0.38 4.32 -34.80
CA GLU A 47 -0.22 3.91 -33.42
C GLU A 47 0.91 2.88 -33.38
N VAL A 48 2.07 3.32 -32.91
CA VAL A 48 3.23 2.45 -32.75
C VAL A 48 2.84 1.44 -31.68
N MET A 49 2.47 0.23 -32.10
CA MET A 49 2.22 -0.88 -31.19
C MET A 49 3.54 -1.24 -30.51
N ILE A 50 3.74 -0.71 -29.30
CA ILE A 50 4.89 -1.06 -28.46
C ILE A 50 4.71 -2.52 -28.06
N LYS A 51 5.63 -3.38 -28.49
CA LYS A 51 5.63 -4.80 -28.09
C LYS A 51 5.63 -4.89 -26.56
N GLN A 52 4.75 -5.71 -26.03
CA GLN A 52 4.69 -6.01 -24.60
C GLN A 52 6.09 -6.46 -24.14
N PRO A 53 6.66 -5.88 -23.08
CA PRO A 53 7.93 -6.33 -22.53
C PRO A 53 7.82 -7.83 -22.18
N GLU A 54 8.85 -8.62 -22.48
CA GLU A 54 8.90 -10.01 -22.04
C GLU A 54 8.84 -10.07 -20.51
N THR A 55 7.72 -10.52 -19.97
CA THR A 55 7.57 -10.77 -18.54
C THR A 55 7.95 -12.22 -18.28
N ARG A 56 9.12 -12.44 -17.67
CA ARG A 56 9.49 -13.77 -17.19
C ARG A 56 8.55 -14.14 -16.03
N PRO A 57 7.95 -15.33 -16.02
CA PRO A 57 7.14 -15.78 -14.89
C PRO A 57 7.95 -15.78 -13.59
N ILE A 58 7.33 -15.37 -12.47
CA ILE A 58 7.98 -15.40 -11.15
C ILE A 58 8.29 -16.84 -10.74
N SER A 59 9.52 -17.09 -10.28
CA SER A 59 9.90 -18.40 -9.76
C SER A 59 9.25 -18.66 -8.40
N HIS A 60 9.11 -19.94 -8.01
CA HIS A 60 8.58 -20.28 -6.69
C HIS A 60 9.42 -19.67 -5.55
N GLU A 61 10.75 -19.69 -5.68
CA GLU A 61 11.65 -19.12 -4.69
C GLU A 61 11.51 -17.59 -4.57
N GLN A 62 11.39 -16.90 -5.71
CA GLN A 62 11.13 -15.46 -5.74
C GLN A 62 9.79 -15.13 -5.09
N LEU A 63 8.74 -15.91 -5.37
CA LEU A 63 7.44 -15.73 -4.73
C LEU A 63 7.52 -15.95 -3.21
N VAL A 64 8.27 -16.95 -2.75
CA VAL A 64 8.49 -17.18 -1.31
C VAL A 64 9.20 -16.00 -0.67
N ALA A 65 10.21 -15.43 -1.33
CA ALA A 65 10.90 -14.25 -0.84
C ALA A 65 9.96 -13.03 -0.79
N GLU A 66 9.13 -12.85 -1.82
CA GLU A 66 8.16 -11.75 -1.90
C GLU A 66 7.11 -11.84 -0.79
N VAL A 67 6.48 -13.00 -0.61
CA VAL A 67 5.48 -13.21 0.47
C VAL A 67 6.08 -12.95 1.85
N LYS A 68 7.35 -13.31 2.07
CA LYS A 68 8.06 -13.00 3.33
C LYS A 68 8.29 -11.50 3.50
N GLY A 69 8.66 -10.80 2.43
CA GLY A 69 8.83 -9.35 2.40
C GLY A 69 7.53 -8.62 2.74
N ILE A 70 6.45 -8.96 2.05
CA ILE A 70 5.11 -8.41 2.30
C ILE A 70 4.68 -8.69 3.74
N TYR A 71 4.83 -9.93 4.23
CA TYR A 71 4.50 -10.25 5.62
C TYR A 71 5.27 -9.41 6.63
N ALA A 72 6.57 -9.18 6.40
CA ALA A 72 7.38 -8.32 7.26
C ALA A 72 6.89 -6.86 7.23
N GLY A 73 6.59 -6.33 6.04
CA GLY A 73 5.97 -5.01 5.83
C GLY A 73 4.67 -4.86 6.60
N LEU A 74 3.74 -5.78 6.36
CA LEU A 74 2.44 -5.87 7.04
C LEU A 74 2.59 -5.85 8.56
N VAL A 75 3.45 -6.70 9.14
CA VAL A 75 3.63 -6.76 10.60
C VAL A 75 4.20 -5.44 11.16
N MET A 76 5.10 -4.77 10.44
CA MET A 76 5.62 -3.47 10.85
C MET A 76 4.52 -2.39 10.86
N VAL A 77 3.71 -2.32 9.80
CA VAL A 77 2.61 -1.34 9.71
C VAL A 77 1.53 -1.66 10.73
N GLU A 78 1.17 -2.93 10.92
CA GLU A 78 0.19 -3.37 11.91
C GLU A 78 0.61 -2.98 13.33
N SER A 79 1.88 -3.24 13.68
CA SER A 79 2.44 -2.84 14.96
C SER A 79 2.34 -1.33 15.16
N LYS A 80 2.53 -0.56 14.08
CA LYS A 80 2.42 0.90 14.14
C LYS A 80 0.97 1.38 14.31
N CYS A 81 0.01 0.78 13.63
CA CYS A 81 -1.42 1.03 13.85
C CYS A 81 -1.79 0.80 15.32
N ILE A 82 -1.42 -0.37 15.88
CA ILE A 82 -1.74 -0.72 17.27
C ILE A 82 -1.12 0.30 18.25
N GLU A 83 0.16 0.65 18.07
CA GLU A 83 0.85 1.62 18.93
C GLU A 83 0.14 2.98 18.92
N VAL A 84 -0.17 3.49 17.73
CA VAL A 84 -0.75 4.83 17.56
C VAL A 84 -2.21 4.85 18.02
N ASP A 85 -3.02 3.85 17.69
CA ASP A 85 -4.41 3.74 18.15
C ASP A 85 -4.49 3.70 19.67
N ASN A 86 -3.62 2.93 20.32
CA ASN A 86 -3.56 2.85 21.78
C ASN A 86 -3.11 4.18 22.42
N ALA A 87 -2.15 4.86 21.81
CA ALA A 87 -1.73 6.18 22.26
C ALA A 87 -2.88 7.20 22.13
N GLN A 88 -3.61 7.19 21.02
CA GLN A 88 -4.74 8.10 20.80
C GLN A 88 -5.95 7.77 21.69
N SER A 89 -6.18 6.49 21.99
CA SER A 89 -7.28 6.05 22.86
C SER A 89 -7.02 6.35 24.34
N SER A 90 -5.75 6.37 24.78
CA SER A 90 -5.36 6.66 26.16
C SER A 90 -5.28 8.17 26.49
N THR A 91 -5.20 9.03 25.46
CA THR A 91 -5.25 10.48 25.65
C THR A 91 -6.65 10.94 26.08
N LYS A 92 -6.82 11.15 27.39
CA LYS A 92 -8.04 11.73 27.99
C LYS A 92 -8.34 13.11 27.42
N ASP A 93 -9.59 13.57 27.57
CA ASP A 93 -10.18 14.83 27.06
C ASP A 93 -9.37 16.13 27.30
N THR A 94 -8.30 16.07 28.08
CA THR A 94 -7.33 17.15 28.32
C THR A 94 -6.25 17.29 27.23
N SER A 95 -6.08 16.32 26.32
CA SER A 95 -5.16 16.45 25.18
C SER A 95 -5.76 17.32 24.07
N PRO A 96 -4.95 18.08 23.31
CA PRO A 96 -5.46 18.81 22.15
C PRO A 96 -6.16 17.85 21.19
N LYS A 97 -7.33 18.26 20.70
CA LYS A 97 -8.07 17.52 19.67
C LYS A 97 -7.15 17.31 18.46
N LEU A 98 -7.18 16.10 17.90
CA LEU A 98 -6.49 15.81 16.66
C LEU A 98 -6.94 16.78 15.57
N ASN A 99 -5.97 17.37 14.88
CA ASN A 99 -6.23 18.23 13.74
C ASN A 99 -6.48 17.40 12.46
N ASN A 100 -6.91 18.05 11.39
CA ASN A 100 -7.22 17.37 10.13
C ASN A 100 -6.02 16.63 9.54
N GLU A 101 -4.81 17.21 9.58
CA GLU A 101 -3.61 16.56 9.05
C GLU A 101 -3.28 15.27 9.81
N GLN A 102 -3.44 15.27 11.12
CA GLN A 102 -3.23 14.09 11.96
C GLN A 102 -4.25 13.01 11.66
N TRP A 103 -5.53 13.36 11.49
CA TRP A 103 -6.56 12.39 11.08
C TRP A 103 -6.28 11.80 9.70
N GLN A 104 -5.88 12.62 8.74
CA GLN A 104 -5.49 12.13 7.41
C GLN A 104 -4.27 11.21 7.47
N ALA A 105 -3.30 11.50 8.35
CA ALA A 105 -2.16 10.62 8.58
C ALA A 105 -2.58 9.26 9.16
N LEU A 106 -3.53 9.24 10.11
CA LEU A 106 -4.08 7.99 10.66
C LEU A 106 -4.83 7.19 9.60
N ILE A 107 -5.70 7.84 8.82
CA ILE A 107 -6.39 7.19 7.69
C ILE A 107 -5.38 6.63 6.70
N ALA A 108 -4.34 7.38 6.35
CA ALA A 108 -3.30 6.92 5.43
C ALA A 108 -2.54 5.71 5.97
N LEU A 109 -2.25 5.67 7.27
CA LEU A 109 -1.60 4.55 7.94
C LEU A 109 -2.47 3.29 7.87
N HIS A 110 -3.75 3.38 8.24
CA HIS A 110 -4.68 2.25 8.16
C HIS A 110 -4.92 1.79 6.73
N ARG A 111 -4.99 2.74 5.77
CA ARG A 111 -5.04 2.40 4.34
C ARG A 111 -3.85 1.56 3.91
N THR A 112 -2.64 1.94 4.31
CA THR A 112 -1.43 1.15 4.02
C THR A 112 -1.54 -0.25 4.61
N LEU A 113 -1.98 -0.39 5.86
CA LEU A 113 -2.18 -1.71 6.47
C LEU A 113 -3.16 -2.58 5.67
N LEU A 114 -4.27 -1.99 5.21
CA LEU A 114 -5.25 -2.70 4.40
C LEU A 114 -4.68 -3.16 3.05
N TYR A 115 -3.86 -2.33 2.39
CA TYR A 115 -3.17 -2.70 1.16
C TYR A 115 -2.13 -3.81 1.37
N GLU A 116 -1.33 -3.75 2.43
CA GLU A 116 -0.38 -4.81 2.76
C GLU A 116 -1.09 -6.15 3.01
N HIS A 117 -2.25 -6.14 3.66
CA HIS A 117 -3.08 -7.34 3.81
C HIS A 117 -3.57 -7.87 2.47
N HIS A 118 -4.09 -7.01 1.60
CA HIS A 118 -4.53 -7.37 0.26
C HIS A 118 -3.40 -8.00 -0.56
N ASP A 119 -2.22 -7.36 -0.59
CA ASP A 119 -1.03 -7.86 -1.28
C ASP A 119 -0.59 -9.21 -0.72
N PHE A 120 -0.64 -9.39 0.60
CA PHE A 120 -0.35 -10.68 1.23
C PHE A 120 -1.34 -11.77 0.79
N PHE A 121 -2.64 -11.48 0.75
CA PHE A 121 -3.64 -12.44 0.27
C PHE A 121 -3.39 -12.82 -1.18
N GLN A 122 -3.21 -11.83 -2.07
CA GLN A 122 -2.94 -12.08 -3.49
C GLN A 122 -1.65 -12.88 -3.71
N ALA A 123 -0.55 -12.50 -3.06
CA ALA A 123 0.72 -13.20 -3.18
C ALA A 123 0.64 -14.64 -2.64
N SER A 124 -0.07 -14.86 -1.53
CA SER A 124 -0.25 -16.20 -0.96
C SER A 124 -1.09 -17.13 -1.84
N GLN A 125 -2.00 -16.57 -2.66
CA GLN A 125 -2.87 -17.32 -3.58
C GLN A 125 -2.38 -17.35 -5.03
N HIS A 126 -1.22 -16.74 -5.32
CA HIS A 126 -0.61 -16.70 -6.64
C HIS A 126 -0.50 -18.11 -7.28
N PRO A 127 -0.68 -18.29 -8.60
CA PRO A 127 -0.61 -19.61 -9.25
C PRO A 127 0.64 -20.43 -8.88
N SER A 128 1.82 -19.81 -8.82
CA SER A 128 3.09 -20.44 -8.41
C SER A 128 3.21 -20.74 -6.90
N ALA A 129 2.21 -20.40 -6.08
CA ALA A 129 2.22 -20.65 -4.65
C ALA A 129 1.95 -22.14 -4.36
N GLY A 130 2.88 -22.74 -3.63
CA GLY A 130 2.71 -24.10 -3.13
C GLY A 130 1.69 -24.18 -1.97
N PRO A 131 1.22 -25.39 -1.60
CA PRO A 131 0.17 -25.55 -0.58
C PRO A 131 0.49 -24.90 0.77
N ALA A 132 1.76 -24.88 1.17
CA ALA A 132 2.19 -24.25 2.41
C ALA A 132 1.95 -22.73 2.41
N LEU A 133 2.23 -22.05 1.29
CA LEU A 133 2.06 -20.60 1.14
C LEU A 133 0.57 -20.23 1.14
N ARG A 134 -0.25 -20.99 0.40
CA ARG A 134 -1.70 -20.77 0.31
C ARG A 134 -2.41 -20.86 1.66
N ARG A 135 -1.89 -21.67 2.59
CA ARG A 135 -2.45 -21.81 3.96
C ARG A 135 -1.99 -20.73 4.93
N LEU A 136 -1.04 -19.86 4.57
CA LEU A 136 -0.49 -18.87 5.52
C LEU A 136 -1.54 -17.87 5.98
N ALA A 137 -2.45 -17.45 5.09
CA ALA A 137 -3.55 -16.56 5.42
C ALA A 137 -4.39 -17.09 6.60
N SER A 138 -4.81 -18.36 6.53
CA SER A 138 -5.54 -19.02 7.61
C SER A 138 -4.65 -19.26 8.83
N LYS A 139 -3.41 -19.74 8.63
CA LYS A 139 -2.46 -20.04 9.70
C LYS A 139 -2.15 -18.83 10.58
N TYR A 140 -2.05 -17.65 9.98
CA TYR A 140 -1.76 -16.40 10.68
C TYR A 140 -3.03 -15.60 11.02
N ALA A 141 -4.21 -16.18 10.84
CA ALA A 141 -5.50 -15.54 11.08
C ALA A 141 -5.60 -14.15 10.42
N MET A 142 -5.13 -14.03 9.18
CA MET A 142 -5.03 -12.75 8.47
C MET A 142 -6.35 -12.00 8.37
N PRO A 143 -7.49 -12.64 8.04
CA PRO A 143 -8.79 -11.95 8.03
C PRO A 143 -9.13 -11.32 9.39
N ALA A 144 -8.97 -12.08 10.47
CA ALA A 144 -9.28 -11.60 11.82
C ALA A 144 -8.34 -10.48 12.30
N ARG A 145 -7.05 -10.56 11.93
CA ARG A 145 -6.07 -9.50 12.22
C ARG A 145 -6.37 -8.21 11.45
N MET A 146 -6.65 -8.34 10.15
CA MET A 146 -7.03 -7.22 9.30
C MET A 146 -8.27 -6.51 9.84
N TRP A 147 -9.30 -7.28 10.21
CA TRP A 147 -10.50 -6.71 10.82
C TRP A 147 -10.17 -5.99 12.14
N ARG A 148 -9.51 -6.68 13.08
CA ARG A 148 -9.27 -6.14 14.42
C ARG A 148 -8.37 -4.90 14.43
N HIS A 149 -7.26 -4.94 13.71
CA HIS A 149 -6.18 -3.95 13.78
C HIS A 149 -6.17 -2.98 12.60
N GLY A 150 -6.73 -3.39 11.46
CA GLY A 150 -6.88 -2.55 10.28
C GLY A 150 -8.15 -1.70 10.31
N ILE A 151 -9.26 -2.23 10.82
CA ILE A 151 -10.58 -1.61 10.66
C ILE A 151 -11.21 -1.26 12.01
N HIS A 152 -11.48 -2.27 12.83
CA HIS A 152 -12.32 -2.14 14.01
C HIS A 152 -11.71 -1.21 15.07
N SER A 153 -10.43 -1.37 15.43
CA SER A 153 -9.78 -0.49 16.43
C SER A 153 -9.86 0.99 16.05
N PHE A 154 -9.62 1.28 14.77
CA PHE A 154 -9.62 2.65 14.27
C PHE A 154 -11.03 3.23 14.14
N LEU A 155 -12.02 2.43 13.72
CA LEU A 155 -13.42 2.85 13.74
C LEU A 155 -13.88 3.18 15.16
N GLU A 156 -13.48 2.38 16.14
CA GLU A 156 -13.78 2.66 17.54
C GLU A 156 -13.11 3.96 18.00
N LEU A 157 -11.83 4.20 17.66
CA LEU A 157 -11.17 5.47 17.94
C LEU A 157 -11.93 6.67 17.34
N LEU A 158 -12.34 6.55 16.07
CA LEU A 158 -13.12 7.58 15.38
C LEU A 158 -14.47 7.80 16.07
N ARG A 159 -15.20 6.73 16.43
CA ARG A 159 -16.50 6.80 17.11
C ARG A 159 -16.42 7.51 18.46
N HIS A 160 -15.37 7.25 19.24
CA HIS A 160 -15.15 7.91 20.53
C HIS A 160 -14.83 9.41 20.42
N ARG A 161 -14.42 9.90 19.25
CA ARG A 161 -14.08 11.31 19.00
C ARG A 161 -15.19 12.11 18.30
N LEU A 162 -16.39 11.53 18.17
CA LEU A 162 -17.54 12.23 17.62
C LEU A 162 -17.95 13.42 18.52
N PRO A 163 -18.48 14.52 17.92
CA PRO A 163 -18.76 14.69 16.48
C PRO A 163 -17.54 15.14 15.65
N ALA A 164 -16.39 15.44 16.27
CA ALA A 164 -15.26 16.07 15.59
C ALA A 164 -14.60 15.19 14.51
N SER A 165 -14.77 13.88 14.60
CA SER A 165 -14.23 12.88 13.67
C SER A 165 -15.19 12.45 12.56
N LEU A 166 -16.42 13.00 12.50
CA LEU A 166 -17.49 12.45 11.65
C LEU A 166 -17.10 12.30 10.17
N GLU A 167 -16.55 13.36 9.56
CA GLU A 167 -16.16 13.33 8.14
C GLU A 167 -15.05 12.31 7.87
N HIS A 168 -14.12 12.17 8.81
CA HIS A 168 -13.02 11.21 8.75
C HIS A 168 -13.51 9.77 8.93
N MET A 169 -14.48 9.58 9.83
CA MET A 169 -15.16 8.31 10.04
C MET A 169 -15.88 7.85 8.76
N LEU A 170 -16.65 8.73 8.13
CA LEU A 170 -17.31 8.42 6.87
C LEU A 170 -16.29 8.11 5.76
N THR A 171 -15.22 8.89 5.66
CA THR A 171 -14.13 8.65 4.69
C THR A 171 -13.51 7.27 4.88
N PHE A 172 -13.23 6.90 6.13
CA PHE A 172 -12.63 5.61 6.45
C PHE A 172 -13.60 4.44 6.22
N ILE A 173 -14.89 4.59 6.53
CA ILE A 173 -15.91 3.56 6.23
C ILE A 173 -15.96 3.28 4.74
N HIS A 174 -15.97 4.31 3.87
CA HIS A 174 -15.96 4.10 2.42
C HIS A 174 -14.71 3.36 1.95
N LEU A 175 -13.53 3.71 2.50
CA LEU A 175 -12.29 3.02 2.20
C LEU A 175 -12.33 1.55 2.62
N ALA A 176 -12.74 1.28 3.87
CA ALA A 176 -12.83 -0.08 4.40
C ALA A 176 -13.84 -0.91 3.62
N TYR A 177 -15.01 -0.35 3.29
CA TYR A 177 -16.03 -1.04 2.48
C TYR A 177 -15.51 -1.40 1.10
N SER A 178 -14.79 -0.46 0.44
CA SER A 178 -14.18 -0.70 -0.88
C SER A 178 -13.14 -1.81 -0.81
N MET A 179 -12.32 -1.84 0.25
CA MET A 179 -11.36 -2.91 0.47
C MET A 179 -12.03 -4.28 0.71
N MET A 180 -13.06 -4.31 1.55
CA MET A 180 -13.79 -5.55 1.85
C MET A 180 -14.50 -6.11 0.61
N ALA A 181 -15.10 -5.24 -0.21
CA ALA A 181 -15.71 -5.63 -1.48
C ALA A 181 -14.67 -6.20 -2.45
N LEU A 182 -13.50 -5.56 -2.57
CA LEU A 182 -12.40 -6.08 -3.40
C LEU A 182 -11.93 -7.47 -2.94
N LEU A 183 -11.81 -7.69 -1.62
CA LEU A 183 -11.42 -9.00 -1.07
C LEU A 183 -12.50 -10.06 -1.27
N TYR A 184 -13.78 -9.69 -1.19
CA TYR A 184 -14.89 -10.57 -1.51
C TYR A 184 -14.80 -11.07 -2.96
N GLU A 185 -14.48 -10.19 -3.91
CA GLU A 185 -14.35 -10.54 -5.33
C GLU A 185 -13.07 -11.33 -5.64
N THR A 186 -11.96 -11.04 -4.96
CA THR A 186 -10.63 -11.55 -5.33
C THR A 186 -10.11 -12.70 -4.46
N VAL A 187 -10.67 -12.89 -3.26
CA VAL A 187 -10.22 -13.89 -2.27
C VAL A 187 -11.44 -14.65 -1.71
N PRO A 188 -12.07 -15.53 -2.51
CA PRO A 188 -13.33 -16.21 -2.13
C PRO A 188 -13.15 -17.24 -1.00
N THR A 189 -11.91 -17.60 -0.66
CA THR A 189 -11.63 -18.56 0.43
C THR A 189 -12.18 -18.12 1.80
N PHE A 190 -12.40 -16.81 2.00
CA PHE A 190 -12.92 -16.25 3.25
C PHE A 190 -14.23 -15.50 3.04
N GLU A 191 -15.03 -15.88 2.05
CA GLU A 191 -16.27 -15.21 1.63
C GLU A 191 -17.18 -14.85 2.81
N ASP A 192 -17.52 -15.83 3.66
CA ASP A 192 -18.38 -15.62 4.83
C ASP A 192 -17.84 -14.53 5.77
N THR A 193 -16.51 -14.51 5.98
CA THR A 193 -15.85 -13.50 6.82
C THR A 193 -15.96 -12.11 6.20
N TRP A 194 -15.83 -12.01 4.87
CA TRP A 194 -15.95 -10.74 4.16
C TRP A 194 -17.38 -10.20 4.18
N ILE A 195 -18.38 -11.07 4.02
CA ILE A 195 -19.81 -10.73 4.13
C ILE A 195 -20.11 -10.21 5.55
N GLU A 196 -19.62 -10.89 6.60
CA GLU A 196 -19.79 -10.45 7.98
C GLU A 196 -19.19 -9.06 8.21
N CYS A 197 -17.95 -8.84 7.76
CA CYS A 197 -17.26 -7.55 7.87
C CYS A 197 -18.01 -6.42 7.13
N LEU A 198 -18.54 -6.69 5.93
CA LEU A 198 -19.35 -5.73 5.17
C LEU A 198 -20.65 -5.37 5.92
N GLY A 199 -21.30 -6.37 6.52
CA GLY A 199 -22.46 -6.16 7.39
C GLY A 199 -22.13 -5.31 8.62
N ASP A 200 -21.00 -5.59 9.28
CA ASP A 200 -20.51 -4.80 10.42
C ASP A 200 -20.22 -3.36 10.04
N LEU A 201 -19.55 -3.12 8.91
CA LEU A 201 -19.29 -1.77 8.39
C LEU A 201 -20.60 -1.00 8.14
N GLY A 202 -21.63 -1.68 7.64
CA GLY A 202 -22.95 -1.08 7.42
C GLY A 202 -23.61 -0.53 8.69
N ARG A 203 -23.23 -1.03 9.87
CA ARG A 203 -23.78 -0.57 11.18
C ARG A 203 -23.15 0.73 11.67
N TYR A 204 -22.01 1.15 11.11
CA TYR A 204 -21.31 2.39 11.49
C TYR A 204 -21.76 3.62 10.68
N ARG A 205 -22.57 3.43 9.63
CA ARG A 205 -23.10 4.49 8.78
C ARG A 205 -24.39 5.07 9.34
#